data_AF-A0A5N4DZQ0-F1
#
_entry.id   AF-A0A5N4DZQ0-F1
#
_cell.length_a   1.000
_cell.length_b   1.000
_cell.length_c   1.000
_cell.angle_alpha   90.00
_cell.angle_beta   90.00
_cell.angle_gamma   90.00
#
_symmetry.space_group_name_H-M   'P 1'
#
loop_
_entity.id
_entity.type
_entity.pdbx_description
1 polymer ?
#
loop_
_entity_poly.entity_id
_entity_poly.type
_entity_poly.pdbx_seq_one_letter_code
_entity_poly.pdbx_strand_id
1 'polypeptide(L)'
;MRFEELGLVITGTLPVFNITGQNENKTNLKNQLILGVMGVDVSLEDIKRLTPRFTLCPNGYYFAIDPNGYVLLHPNLQPKNPKSQEPVTLDFLDAELENDIKVEIRNKMIDGESGEKTFRTLVKSQDERYIDKGNRTYTWTPVNGTDYSLALVLPTYSFYYIKAKIEETITQARYSETLKPDNFEESGYTFLAPRDYCNDLKISENNTEFLLNFNEFIDRKTPNNPSCNTDLINRVLLDAGFTNELVQNYWSKQKNIKGVKARFVVTDGGITRVYPKEAGENWQENPETYEDSFYKRSLDNDNYVFTAPYFNRSGPGAYESGIMVSKAVEIYIQGKLLKPAVVGIKIDINSWIENFTKTSIRDPVMDCVILDDGGFLLMANHDDYTNQIGRFFGEIDPSLMRHLVNISVYAFNKSYDYQSVCEPGAAPKQGAGHRSAYVPSVADVLHIGWWATAAAWSILQQFLLSLTFPRLLEAVEMEEDDFTASLSKQSCITEQTQYFFDNDSKSFSGVLDCGNCSR
;
A
#
# COMPACT_ATOMS: atom_id res chain seq x y z
N MET A 1 5.40 -29.09 -15.34
CA MET A 1 4.42 -27.99 -15.42
C MET A 1 4.80 -26.99 -14.35
N ARG A 2 5.21 -25.78 -14.73
CA ARG A 2 5.32 -24.67 -13.79
C ARG A 2 3.87 -24.29 -13.47
N PHE A 3 3.43 -24.49 -12.24
CA PHE A 3 2.22 -23.84 -11.77
C PHE A 3 2.59 -22.36 -11.68
N GLU A 4 2.10 -21.55 -12.60
CA GLU A 4 2.06 -20.11 -12.36
C GLU A 4 1.05 -19.90 -11.23
N GLU A 5 1.51 -19.30 -10.14
CA GLU A 5 0.63 -18.94 -9.02
C GLU A 5 -0.29 -17.81 -9.50
N LEU A 6 -1.56 -18.15 -9.78
CA LEU A 6 -2.59 -17.25 -10.36
C LEU A 6 -3.00 -16.08 -9.44
N GLY A 7 -2.42 -15.96 -8.25
CA GLY A 7 -2.78 -14.94 -7.26
C GLY A 7 -4.11 -15.22 -6.58
N LEU A 8 -4.85 -14.16 -6.25
CA LEU A 8 -6.16 -14.25 -5.61
C LEU A 8 -7.22 -14.71 -6.63
N VAL A 9 -7.89 -15.81 -6.32
CA VAL A 9 -8.92 -16.42 -7.18
C VAL A 9 -10.15 -16.79 -6.36
N ILE A 10 -11.29 -16.87 -7.05
CA ILE A 10 -12.51 -17.51 -6.53
C ILE A 10 -12.85 -18.72 -7.40
N THR A 11 -13.30 -19.80 -6.78
CA THR A 11 -13.64 -21.04 -7.50
C THR A 11 -15.15 -21.28 -7.45
N GLY A 12 -15.80 -21.30 -8.61
CA GLY A 12 -17.17 -21.76 -8.73
C GLY A 12 -17.22 -23.29 -8.72
N THR A 13 -17.89 -23.89 -7.74
CA THR A 13 -17.93 -25.36 -7.57
C THR A 13 -19.30 -25.96 -7.87
N LEU A 14 -19.33 -27.13 -8.51
CA LEU A 14 -20.55 -27.91 -8.75
C LEU A 14 -20.32 -29.40 -8.40
N PRO A 15 -21.14 -30.02 -7.53
CA PRO A 15 -21.01 -31.43 -7.20
C PRO A 15 -21.51 -32.32 -8.34
N VAL A 16 -20.78 -33.40 -8.62
CA VAL A 16 -21.15 -34.41 -9.62
C VAL A 16 -21.65 -35.66 -8.89
N PHE A 17 -22.88 -36.07 -9.15
CA PHE A 17 -23.50 -37.23 -8.50
C PHE A 17 -23.36 -38.51 -9.31
N ASN A 18 -23.28 -39.64 -8.63
CA ASN A 18 -23.28 -40.94 -9.28
C ASN A 18 -24.72 -41.36 -9.66
N ILE A 19 -25.00 -41.40 -10.96
CA ILE A 19 -26.33 -41.72 -11.52
C ILE A 19 -26.46 -43.17 -12.03
N THR A 20 -25.60 -44.10 -11.58
CA THR A 20 -25.64 -45.49 -12.06
C THR A 20 -26.96 -46.21 -11.67
N GLY A 21 -27.67 -46.77 -12.66
CA GLY A 21 -28.88 -47.57 -12.45
C GLY A 21 -30.19 -46.81 -12.22
N GLN A 22 -30.23 -45.51 -12.53
CA GLN A 22 -31.39 -44.63 -12.26
C GLN A 22 -32.67 -45.05 -13.00
N ASN A 23 -32.57 -45.74 -14.15
CA ASN A 23 -33.73 -46.23 -14.90
C ASN A 23 -34.39 -47.51 -14.34
N GLU A 24 -33.70 -48.29 -13.49
CA GLU A 24 -34.23 -49.57 -12.96
C GLU A 24 -34.51 -49.56 -11.45
N ASN A 25 -34.29 -48.43 -10.73
CA ASN A 25 -34.43 -48.30 -9.26
C ASN A 25 -33.75 -49.42 -8.44
N LYS A 26 -32.75 -50.10 -9.01
CA LYS A 26 -32.36 -51.45 -8.56
C LYS A 26 -31.30 -51.48 -7.47
N THR A 27 -30.60 -50.38 -7.20
CA THR A 27 -29.53 -50.34 -6.19
C THR A 27 -29.33 -48.92 -5.64
N ASN A 28 -30.02 -48.58 -4.54
CA ASN A 28 -29.96 -47.25 -3.92
C ASN A 28 -28.78 -47.05 -2.94
N LEU A 29 -27.92 -48.05 -2.74
CA LEU A 29 -26.90 -48.06 -1.68
C LEU A 29 -25.61 -47.28 -2.02
N LYS A 30 -25.30 -47.03 -3.30
CA LYS A 30 -24.12 -46.24 -3.75
C LYS A 30 -24.45 -44.93 -4.47
N ASN A 31 -25.73 -44.66 -4.72
CA ASN A 31 -26.20 -43.49 -5.48
C ASN A 31 -26.35 -42.23 -4.62
N GLN A 32 -26.07 -42.33 -3.31
CA GLN A 32 -26.12 -41.22 -2.35
C GLN A 32 -24.77 -40.50 -2.20
N LEU A 33 -23.73 -40.94 -2.90
CA LEU A 33 -22.40 -40.34 -2.83
C LEU A 33 -22.13 -39.47 -4.06
N ILE A 34 -21.44 -38.34 -3.82
CA ILE A 34 -20.84 -37.55 -4.90
C ILE A 34 -19.67 -38.33 -5.50
N LEU A 35 -19.53 -38.28 -6.83
CA LEU A 35 -18.32 -38.72 -7.53
C LEU A 35 -17.15 -37.77 -7.25
N GLY A 36 -17.46 -36.49 -7.12
CA GLY A 36 -16.50 -35.42 -6.85
C GLY A 36 -17.12 -34.05 -7.04
N VAL A 37 -16.29 -33.02 -7.06
CA VAL A 37 -16.67 -31.63 -7.27
C VAL A 37 -15.86 -31.11 -8.46
N MET A 38 -16.54 -30.46 -9.41
CA MET A 38 -15.89 -29.71 -10.48
C MET A 38 -15.76 -28.26 -10.05
N GLY A 39 -14.59 -27.66 -10.29
CA GLY A 39 -14.31 -26.25 -9.99
C GLY A 39 -13.87 -25.51 -11.24
N VAL A 40 -14.25 -24.24 -11.35
CA VAL A 40 -13.69 -23.30 -12.33
C VAL A 40 -13.22 -22.05 -11.59
N ASP A 41 -11.98 -21.65 -11.85
CA ASP A 41 -11.37 -20.49 -11.20
C ASP A 41 -11.65 -19.22 -11.99
N VAL A 42 -11.91 -18.14 -11.26
CA VAL A 42 -12.01 -16.77 -11.77
C VAL A 42 -10.97 -15.94 -11.02
N SER A 43 -10.04 -15.34 -11.75
CA SER A 43 -9.04 -14.44 -11.17
C SER A 43 -9.67 -13.12 -10.75
N LEU A 44 -9.25 -12.57 -9.62
CA LEU A 44 -9.66 -11.21 -9.22
C LEU A 44 -9.17 -10.15 -10.22
N GLU A 45 -8.11 -10.41 -10.98
CA GLU A 45 -7.64 -9.49 -12.03
C GLU A 45 -8.66 -9.36 -13.17
N ASP A 46 -9.32 -10.46 -13.54
CA ASP A 46 -10.38 -10.43 -14.55
C ASP A 46 -11.61 -9.66 -14.07
N ILE A 47 -11.93 -9.76 -12.77
CA ILE A 47 -13.00 -8.96 -12.15
C ILE A 47 -12.61 -7.47 -12.12
N LYS A 48 -11.35 -7.16 -11.76
CA LYS A 48 -10.83 -5.78 -11.74
C LYS A 48 -10.92 -5.11 -13.12
N ARG A 49 -10.72 -5.86 -14.21
CA ARG A 49 -10.89 -5.36 -15.58
C ARG A 49 -12.32 -4.94 -15.91
N LEU A 50 -13.33 -5.53 -15.26
CA LEU A 50 -14.74 -5.15 -15.41
C LEU A 50 -15.11 -3.88 -14.62
N THR A 51 -14.27 -3.46 -13.68
CA THR A 51 -14.47 -2.28 -12.82
C THR A 51 -13.43 -1.19 -13.13
N PRO A 52 -13.58 -0.43 -14.23
CA PRO A 52 -12.57 0.55 -14.65
C PRO A 52 -12.46 1.71 -13.67
N ARG A 53 -11.26 1.92 -13.10
CA ARG A 53 -10.98 2.99 -12.13
C ARG A 53 -10.46 4.30 -12.75
N PHE A 54 -9.93 4.30 -13.97
CA PHE A 54 -9.24 5.47 -14.55
C PHE A 54 -10.14 6.62 -15.00
N THR A 55 -11.46 6.41 -15.04
CA THR A 55 -12.43 7.50 -15.22
C THR A 55 -12.81 8.13 -13.89
N LEU A 56 -12.51 7.45 -12.79
CA LEU A 56 -12.71 7.92 -11.44
C LEU A 56 -11.44 8.64 -10.97
N CYS A 57 -11.60 9.62 -10.09
CA CYS A 57 -10.49 10.22 -9.37
C CYS A 57 -9.80 9.15 -8.48
N PRO A 58 -8.52 9.29 -8.08
CA PRO A 58 -7.81 8.28 -7.24
C PRO A 58 -8.49 7.92 -5.93
N ASN A 59 -9.32 8.82 -5.42
CA ASN A 59 -10.11 8.61 -4.22
C ASN A 59 -11.39 7.79 -4.46
N GLY A 60 -11.77 7.53 -5.71
CA GLY A 60 -12.91 6.71 -6.08
C GLY A 60 -12.52 5.26 -6.33
N TYR A 61 -13.29 4.32 -5.79
CA TYR A 61 -13.02 2.89 -5.93
C TYR A 61 -14.29 2.05 -5.85
N TYR A 62 -14.20 0.85 -6.42
CA TYR A 62 -15.21 -0.19 -6.29
C TYR A 62 -14.86 -1.12 -5.15
N PHE A 63 -15.88 -1.61 -4.45
CA PHE A 63 -15.74 -2.75 -3.57
C PHE A 63 -16.92 -3.72 -3.75
N ALA A 64 -16.68 -4.99 -3.49
CA ALA A 64 -17.70 -6.02 -3.57
C ALA A 64 -17.68 -6.86 -2.30
N ILE A 65 -18.85 -7.21 -1.79
CA ILE A 65 -19.00 -8.01 -0.57
C ILE A 65 -19.80 -9.27 -0.84
N ASP A 66 -19.48 -10.32 -0.08
CA ASP A 66 -20.27 -11.54 0.02
C ASP A 66 -21.44 -11.37 1.02
N PRO A 67 -22.38 -12.32 1.13
CA PRO A 67 -23.49 -12.24 2.08
C PRO A 67 -23.05 -12.43 3.55
N ASN A 68 -21.78 -12.74 3.81
CA ASN A 68 -21.21 -12.77 5.16
C ASN A 68 -20.54 -11.41 5.53
N GLY A 69 -20.33 -10.54 4.56
CA GLY A 69 -19.66 -9.24 4.66
C GLY A 69 -18.16 -9.25 4.34
N TYR A 70 -17.60 -10.38 3.90
CA TYR A 70 -16.23 -10.45 3.42
C TYR A 70 -16.06 -9.72 2.09
N VAL A 71 -14.97 -8.98 1.95
CA VAL A 71 -14.66 -8.26 0.72
C VAL A 71 -14.07 -9.18 -0.33
N LEU A 72 -14.71 -9.23 -1.50
CA LEU A 72 -14.21 -9.88 -2.70
C LEU A 72 -13.26 -8.97 -3.48
N LEU A 73 -13.59 -7.68 -3.55
CA LEU A 73 -12.84 -6.65 -4.24
C LEU A 73 -12.70 -5.46 -3.29
N HIS A 74 -11.48 -5.03 -3.02
CA HIS A 74 -11.21 -3.80 -2.26
C HIS A 74 -9.77 -3.33 -2.51
N PRO A 75 -9.47 -2.01 -2.55
CA PRO A 75 -8.10 -1.51 -2.68
C PRO A 75 -7.15 -1.99 -1.59
N ASN A 76 -7.64 -2.11 -0.35
CA ASN A 76 -6.84 -2.59 0.79
C ASN A 76 -6.71 -4.12 0.87
N LEU A 77 -7.32 -4.88 -0.06
CA LEU A 77 -7.19 -6.33 -0.08
C LEU A 77 -5.87 -6.73 -0.74
N GLN A 78 -4.95 -7.25 0.06
CA GLN A 78 -3.62 -7.70 -0.39
C GLN A 78 -3.55 -9.22 -0.57
N PRO A 79 -2.72 -9.73 -1.49
CA PRO A 79 -2.46 -11.17 -1.59
C PRO A 79 -1.74 -11.67 -0.32
N LYS A 80 -2.23 -12.77 0.26
CA LYS A 80 -1.56 -13.44 1.40
C LYS A 80 -0.30 -14.18 0.93
N ASN A 81 0.58 -14.50 1.89
CA ASN A 81 1.72 -15.38 1.68
C ASN A 81 1.28 -16.71 1.03
N PRO A 82 1.91 -17.15 -0.08
CA PRO A 82 1.50 -18.31 -0.88
C PRO A 82 1.58 -19.65 -0.13
N LYS A 83 2.22 -19.68 1.04
CA LYS A 83 2.38 -20.88 1.87
C LYS A 83 1.21 -21.15 2.83
N SER A 84 0.27 -20.22 2.98
CA SER A 84 -0.91 -20.44 3.82
C SER A 84 -2.03 -21.11 3.04
N GLN A 85 -2.63 -22.16 3.61
CA GLN A 85 -3.82 -22.83 3.05
C GLN A 85 -5.12 -22.14 3.49
N GLU A 86 -5.05 -21.14 4.37
CA GLU A 86 -6.22 -20.43 4.85
C GLU A 86 -6.76 -19.46 3.78
N PRO A 87 -8.09 -19.39 3.60
CA PRO A 87 -8.67 -18.40 2.71
C PRO A 87 -8.36 -16.97 3.18
N VAL A 88 -8.33 -16.05 2.22
CA VAL A 88 -8.24 -14.61 2.53
C VAL A 88 -9.64 -14.11 2.82
N THR A 89 -10.00 -14.05 4.09
CA THR A 89 -11.29 -13.55 4.58
C THR A 89 -11.04 -12.23 5.33
N LEU A 90 -11.18 -11.11 4.62
CA LEU A 90 -11.12 -9.77 5.20
C LEU A 90 -12.55 -9.21 5.20
N ASP A 91 -13.04 -8.72 6.33
CA ASP A 91 -14.35 -8.05 6.39
C ASP A 91 -14.23 -6.63 5.83
N PHE A 92 -15.33 -6.09 5.30
CA PHE A 92 -15.44 -4.68 4.92
C PHE A 92 -15.15 -3.73 6.09
N LEU A 93 -15.61 -4.05 7.30
CA LEU A 93 -15.38 -3.23 8.50
C LEU A 93 -13.92 -3.28 9.00
N ASP A 94 -13.17 -4.30 8.58
CA ASP A 94 -11.73 -4.42 8.87
C ASP A 94 -10.89 -3.75 7.76
N ALA A 95 -11.38 -3.79 6.52
CA ALA A 95 -10.73 -3.19 5.36
C ALA A 95 -10.76 -1.65 5.40
N GLU A 96 -11.75 -1.05 6.05
CA GLU A 96 -11.89 0.40 6.22
C GLU A 96 -12.05 0.79 7.70
N LEU A 97 -11.84 2.07 8.04
CA LEU A 97 -12.16 2.55 9.38
C LEU A 97 -13.67 2.41 9.65
N GLU A 98 -14.01 1.67 10.72
CA GLU A 98 -15.37 1.39 11.16
C GLU A 98 -16.14 2.68 11.51
N ASN A 99 -17.43 2.68 11.17
CA ASN A 99 -18.38 3.74 11.49
C ASN A 99 -19.79 3.14 11.54
N ASP A 100 -20.64 3.58 12.47
CA ASP A 100 -22.03 3.14 12.59
C ASP A 100 -22.78 3.20 11.25
N ILE A 101 -22.53 4.25 10.45
CA ILE A 101 -23.15 4.41 9.13
C ILE A 101 -22.65 3.35 8.13
N LYS A 102 -21.37 2.95 8.22
CA LYS A 102 -20.82 1.89 7.36
C LYS A 102 -21.37 0.52 7.74
N VAL A 103 -21.65 0.27 9.02
CA VAL A 103 -22.33 -0.95 9.48
C VAL A 103 -23.75 -1.02 8.89
N GLU A 104 -24.49 0.09 8.87
CA GLU A 104 -25.80 0.14 8.19
C GLU A 104 -25.70 -0.17 6.69
N ILE A 105 -24.71 0.40 5.99
CA ILE A 105 -24.49 0.16 4.55
C ILE A 105 -24.16 -1.32 4.30
N ARG A 106 -23.24 -1.90 5.09
CA ARG A 106 -22.87 -3.31 5.01
C ARG A 106 -24.08 -4.22 5.15
N ASN A 107 -24.93 -3.99 6.17
CA ASN A 107 -26.12 -4.82 6.40
C ASN A 107 -27.11 -4.72 5.23
N LYS A 108 -27.38 -3.51 4.73
CA LYS A 108 -28.26 -3.32 3.56
C LYS A 108 -27.75 -3.99 2.30
N MET A 109 -26.43 -3.99 2.09
CA MET A 109 -25.80 -4.68 0.97
C MET A 109 -25.90 -6.20 1.10
N ILE A 110 -25.75 -6.74 2.31
CA ILE A 110 -25.92 -8.18 2.60
C ILE A 110 -27.38 -8.61 2.37
N ASP A 111 -28.34 -7.78 2.75
CA ASP A 111 -29.78 -8.01 2.52
C ASP A 111 -30.18 -7.87 1.04
N GLY A 112 -29.24 -7.50 0.15
CA GLY A 112 -29.46 -7.37 -1.28
C GLY A 112 -30.22 -6.10 -1.69
N GLU A 113 -30.25 -5.08 -0.84
CA GLU A 113 -30.89 -3.79 -1.16
C GLU A 113 -29.98 -2.94 -2.08
N SER A 114 -30.59 -2.10 -2.92
CA SER A 114 -29.88 -1.02 -3.64
C SER A 114 -30.05 0.30 -2.89
N GLY A 115 -29.00 1.12 -2.86
CA GLY A 115 -29.08 2.41 -2.17
C GLY A 115 -27.92 3.35 -2.44
N GLU A 116 -28.07 4.57 -1.94
CA GLU A 116 -27.04 5.60 -1.92
C GLU A 116 -27.01 6.27 -0.56
N LYS A 117 -25.80 6.59 -0.08
CA LYS A 117 -25.60 7.34 1.16
C LYS A 117 -24.40 8.26 1.02
N THR A 118 -24.59 9.54 1.34
CA THR A 118 -23.50 10.52 1.44
C THR A 118 -23.29 10.92 2.89
N PHE A 119 -22.06 10.83 3.38
CA PHE A 119 -21.69 11.20 4.74
C PHE A 119 -20.20 11.54 4.86
N ARG A 120 -19.85 12.29 5.92
CA ARG A 120 -18.46 12.61 6.23
C ARG A 120 -17.85 11.47 7.04
N THR A 121 -16.71 10.95 6.60
CA THR A 121 -16.01 9.84 7.24
C THR A 121 -14.50 10.11 7.30
N LEU A 122 -13.84 9.41 8.19
CA LEU A 122 -12.39 9.33 8.25
C LEU A 122 -11.89 8.38 7.16
N VAL A 123 -10.87 8.81 6.41
CA VAL A 123 -10.21 8.03 5.36
C VAL A 123 -8.77 7.81 5.82
N LYS A 124 -8.38 6.54 5.92
CA LYS A 124 -7.00 6.15 6.22
C LYS A 124 -6.15 6.40 4.99
N SER A 125 -5.00 7.05 5.18
CA SER A 125 -4.04 7.30 4.11
C SER A 125 -3.36 6.01 3.62
N GLN A 126 -2.88 6.00 2.37
CA GLN A 126 -2.23 4.83 1.76
C GLN A 126 -0.96 4.41 2.49
N ASP A 127 -0.22 5.37 3.03
CA ASP A 127 0.99 5.13 3.82
C ASP A 127 0.70 4.85 5.30
N GLU A 128 -0.57 4.75 5.68
CA GLU A 128 -1.04 4.38 7.02
C GLU A 128 -0.59 5.31 8.16
N ARG A 129 -0.07 6.51 7.82
CA ARG A 129 0.41 7.51 8.79
C ARG A 129 -0.62 8.58 9.13
N TYR A 130 -1.55 8.85 8.23
CA TYR A 130 -2.49 9.97 8.35
C TYR A 130 -3.94 9.50 8.25
N ILE A 131 -4.83 10.29 8.82
CA ILE A 131 -6.28 10.18 8.63
C ILE A 131 -6.81 11.53 8.16
N ASP A 132 -7.53 11.53 7.04
CA ASP A 132 -8.17 12.72 6.49
C ASP A 132 -9.70 12.62 6.62
N LYS A 133 -10.36 13.75 6.93
CA LYS A 133 -11.82 13.84 7.02
C LYS A 133 -12.44 14.12 5.64
N GLY A 134 -12.83 13.07 4.91
CA GLY A 134 -13.42 13.17 3.57
C GLY A 134 -14.95 13.07 3.55
N ASN A 135 -15.61 13.80 2.64
CA ASN A 135 -17.02 13.59 2.34
C ASN A 135 -17.15 12.56 1.21
N ARG A 136 -17.80 11.42 1.48
CA ARG A 136 -17.87 10.28 0.57
C ARG A 136 -19.32 9.91 0.30
N THR A 137 -19.59 9.59 -0.96
CA THR A 137 -20.87 9.06 -1.43
C THR A 137 -20.66 7.58 -1.77
N TYR A 138 -21.39 6.73 -1.07
CA TYR A 138 -21.43 5.29 -1.29
C TYR A 138 -22.71 4.97 -2.07
N THR A 139 -22.58 4.24 -3.17
CA THR A 139 -23.71 3.73 -3.95
C THR A 139 -23.54 2.23 -4.13
N TRP A 140 -24.57 1.43 -3.89
CA TRP A 140 -24.49 -0.03 -3.94
C TRP A 140 -25.69 -0.68 -4.61
N THR A 141 -25.47 -1.88 -5.15
CA THR A 141 -26.49 -2.67 -5.84
C THR A 141 -26.11 -4.17 -5.82
N PRO A 142 -27.09 -5.09 -5.71
CA PRO A 142 -26.83 -6.52 -5.83
C PRO A 142 -26.40 -6.89 -7.27
N VAL A 143 -25.55 -7.92 -7.39
CA VAL A 143 -25.15 -8.49 -8.68
C VAL A 143 -26.16 -9.57 -9.07
N ASN A 144 -26.97 -9.31 -10.08
CA ASN A 144 -28.01 -10.24 -10.52
C ASN A 144 -27.41 -11.61 -10.89
N GLY A 145 -27.93 -12.67 -10.26
CA GLY A 145 -27.52 -14.06 -10.51
C GLY A 145 -26.44 -14.59 -9.56
N THR A 146 -25.96 -13.78 -8.62
CA THR A 146 -25.08 -14.21 -7.52
C THR A 146 -25.55 -13.60 -6.20
N ASP A 147 -24.97 -14.06 -5.08
CA ASP A 147 -25.24 -13.52 -3.74
C ASP A 147 -24.30 -12.34 -3.40
N TYR A 148 -23.55 -11.83 -4.37
CA TYR A 148 -22.62 -10.71 -4.17
C TYR A 148 -23.31 -9.37 -4.35
N SER A 149 -22.88 -8.37 -3.59
CA SER A 149 -23.29 -6.98 -3.74
C SER A 149 -22.09 -6.11 -4.10
N LEU A 150 -22.27 -5.20 -5.06
CA LEU A 150 -21.22 -4.32 -5.55
C LEU A 150 -21.52 -2.88 -5.19
N ALA A 151 -20.50 -2.18 -4.72
CA ALA A 151 -20.57 -0.77 -4.35
C ALA A 151 -19.46 0.05 -5.00
N LEU A 152 -19.73 1.35 -5.11
CA LEU A 152 -18.87 2.37 -5.64
C LEU A 152 -18.80 3.52 -4.62
N VAL A 153 -17.57 3.90 -4.26
CA VAL A 153 -17.28 5.05 -3.40
C VAL A 153 -16.76 6.18 -4.27
N LEU A 154 -17.36 7.37 -4.15
CA LEU A 154 -16.89 8.58 -4.82
C LEU A 154 -16.82 9.75 -3.83
N PRO A 155 -15.75 10.56 -3.85
CA PRO A 155 -15.80 11.88 -3.24
C PRO A 155 -16.71 12.82 -4.05
N THR A 156 -17.32 13.81 -3.38
CA THR A 156 -18.30 14.72 -4.01
C THR A 156 -17.73 15.53 -5.19
N TYR A 157 -16.43 15.76 -5.24
CA TYR A 157 -15.76 16.49 -6.33
C TYR A 157 -15.42 15.63 -7.55
N SER A 158 -15.61 14.29 -7.50
CA SER A 158 -15.26 13.39 -8.60
C SER A 158 -16.45 12.92 -9.43
N PHE A 159 -17.60 13.61 -9.36
CA PHE A 159 -18.76 13.30 -10.20
C PHE A 159 -18.56 13.67 -11.67
N TYR A 160 -17.54 14.47 -11.98
CA TYR A 160 -17.15 14.84 -13.32
C TYR A 160 -15.71 14.42 -13.58
N TYR A 161 -15.44 14.00 -14.83
CA TYR A 161 -14.10 13.64 -15.29
C TYR A 161 -13.81 14.32 -16.63
N ILE A 162 -12.53 14.43 -16.96
CA ILE A 162 -12.09 15.02 -18.22
C ILE A 162 -11.88 13.90 -19.24
N LYS A 163 -12.66 13.95 -20.32
CA LYS A 163 -12.42 13.11 -21.50
C LYS A 163 -11.63 13.90 -22.53
N ALA A 164 -10.46 13.41 -22.91
CA ALA A 164 -9.63 14.05 -23.92
C ALA A 164 -10.27 13.89 -25.31
N LYS A 165 -10.53 15.02 -25.98
CA LYS A 165 -11.05 15.06 -27.35
C LYS A 165 -10.00 15.68 -28.28
N ILE A 166 -8.86 15.02 -28.39
CA ILE A 166 -7.78 15.41 -29.31
C ILE A 166 -7.84 14.48 -30.51
N GLU A 167 -8.32 15.00 -31.65
CA GLU A 167 -8.39 14.25 -32.91
C GLU A 167 -7.32 14.71 -33.91
N GLU A 168 -6.70 15.87 -33.67
CA GLU A 168 -5.69 16.46 -34.54
C GLU A 168 -4.34 15.77 -34.40
N THR A 169 -3.84 15.20 -35.50
CA THR A 169 -2.56 14.47 -35.54
C THR A 169 -1.36 15.34 -35.17
N ILE A 170 -1.36 16.62 -35.55
CA ILE A 170 -0.26 17.55 -35.26
C ILE A 170 -0.18 17.82 -33.74
N THR A 171 -1.33 17.99 -33.10
CA THR A 171 -1.42 18.26 -31.66
C THR A 171 -0.98 17.04 -30.85
N GLN A 172 -1.41 15.83 -31.27
CA GLN A 172 -0.97 14.58 -30.65
C GLN A 172 0.56 14.38 -30.77
N ALA A 173 1.12 14.58 -31.98
CA ALA A 173 2.56 14.44 -32.21
C ALA A 173 3.37 15.42 -31.37
N ARG A 174 2.95 16.68 -31.29
CA ARG A 174 3.63 17.71 -30.50
C ARG A 174 3.69 17.37 -29.01
N TYR A 175 2.62 16.80 -28.45
CA TYR A 175 2.61 16.41 -27.04
C TYR A 175 3.40 15.14 -26.78
N SER A 176 3.44 14.20 -27.73
CA SER A 176 4.26 12.99 -27.64
C SER A 176 5.76 13.31 -27.50
N GLU A 177 6.27 14.25 -28.31
CA GLU A 177 7.68 14.68 -28.26
C GLU A 177 8.14 15.21 -26.88
N THR A 178 7.19 15.65 -26.06
CA THR A 178 7.50 16.15 -24.71
C THR A 178 7.89 15.01 -23.75
N LEU A 179 7.42 13.79 -24.01
CA LEU A 179 7.65 12.63 -23.14
C LEU A 179 9.00 11.95 -23.39
N LYS A 180 9.80 12.43 -24.35
CA LYS A 180 11.08 11.81 -24.71
C LYS A 180 12.16 12.11 -23.65
N PRO A 181 12.89 11.09 -23.17
CA PRO A 181 13.96 11.27 -22.18
C PRO A 181 15.05 12.27 -22.57
N ASP A 182 15.33 12.42 -23.87
CA ASP A 182 16.33 13.35 -24.39
C ASP A 182 15.96 14.83 -24.09
N ASN A 183 14.67 15.13 -23.98
CA ASN A 183 14.15 16.48 -23.73
C ASN A 183 13.98 16.82 -22.24
N PHE A 184 14.45 15.95 -21.33
CA PHE A 184 14.25 16.12 -19.88
C PHE A 184 15.06 17.28 -19.27
N GLU A 185 16.11 17.75 -19.94
CA GLU A 185 16.86 18.93 -19.48
C GLU A 185 15.98 20.19 -19.44
N GLU A 186 15.08 20.33 -20.42
CA GLU A 186 14.16 21.46 -20.53
C GLU A 186 12.80 21.17 -19.89
N SER A 187 12.27 19.95 -20.09
CA SER A 187 10.92 19.56 -19.68
C SER A 187 10.84 19.06 -18.23
N GLY A 188 11.98 18.74 -17.61
CA GLY A 188 12.06 18.02 -16.34
C GLY A 188 11.98 16.50 -16.52
N TYR A 189 12.39 15.77 -15.48
CA TYR A 189 12.33 14.31 -15.47
C TYR A 189 10.88 13.84 -15.41
N THR A 190 10.44 13.09 -16.43
CA THR A 190 9.05 12.68 -16.58
C THR A 190 8.90 11.18 -16.33
N PHE A 191 7.96 10.83 -15.46
CA PHE A 191 7.50 9.47 -15.20
C PHE A 191 6.14 9.24 -15.85
N LEU A 192 5.90 8.01 -16.29
CA LEU A 192 4.62 7.54 -16.79
C LEU A 192 4.09 6.39 -15.91
N ALA A 193 2.81 6.43 -15.59
CA ALA A 193 2.16 5.39 -14.82
C ALA A 193 2.05 4.10 -15.66
N PRO A 194 2.46 2.93 -15.11
CA PRO A 194 2.36 1.64 -15.78
C PRO A 194 0.91 1.14 -15.86
N ARG A 195 0.17 1.63 -16.86
CA ARG A 195 -1.22 1.21 -17.14
C ARG A 195 -1.28 0.34 -18.40
N ASP A 196 -2.33 -0.46 -18.51
CA ASP A 196 -2.66 -1.23 -19.71
C ASP A 196 -3.18 -0.31 -20.83
N TYR A 197 -2.30 0.50 -21.44
CA TYR A 197 -2.65 1.38 -22.56
C TYR A 197 -3.04 0.60 -23.82
N CYS A 198 -2.30 -0.47 -24.10
CA CYS A 198 -2.45 -1.34 -25.27
C CYS A 198 -2.07 -2.77 -24.90
N ASN A 199 -2.70 -3.76 -25.51
CA ASN A 199 -2.42 -5.18 -25.24
C ASN A 199 -0.98 -5.62 -25.56
N ASP A 200 -0.33 -4.93 -26.52
CA ASP A 200 1.04 -5.25 -26.95
C ASP A 200 2.12 -4.65 -26.02
N LEU A 201 1.78 -3.65 -25.21
CA LEU A 201 2.72 -2.94 -24.34
C LEU A 201 2.82 -3.70 -23.02
N LYS A 202 4.01 -4.24 -22.73
CA LYS A 202 4.26 -4.91 -21.44
C LYS A 202 4.56 -3.88 -20.36
N ILE A 203 3.95 -4.06 -19.20
CA ILE A 203 4.30 -3.32 -17.99
C ILE A 203 5.68 -3.79 -17.52
N SER A 204 6.59 -2.84 -17.28
CA SER A 204 7.91 -3.08 -16.70
C SER A 204 8.02 -2.35 -15.37
N GLU A 205 8.75 -2.94 -14.41
CA GLU A 205 9.01 -2.31 -13.11
C GLU A 205 9.90 -1.06 -13.25
N ASN A 206 10.83 -1.08 -14.21
CA ASN A 206 11.63 0.08 -14.55
C ASN A 206 10.83 1.05 -15.43
N ASN A 207 10.54 2.24 -14.92
CA ASN A 207 9.76 3.24 -15.64
C ASN A 207 10.52 3.82 -16.85
N THR A 208 11.85 3.95 -16.80
CA THR A 208 12.59 4.50 -17.95
C THR A 208 12.45 3.58 -19.17
N GLU A 209 12.51 2.26 -18.94
CA GLU A 209 12.25 1.25 -19.97
C GLU A 209 10.80 1.30 -20.45
N PHE A 210 9.84 1.40 -19.51
CA PHE A 210 8.43 1.49 -19.84
C PHE A 210 8.11 2.69 -20.74
N LEU A 211 8.66 3.86 -20.39
CA LEU A 211 8.46 5.10 -21.11
C LEU A 211 9.08 5.05 -22.52
N LEU A 212 10.26 4.44 -22.67
CA LEU A 212 10.88 4.24 -23.97
C LEU A 212 10.02 3.33 -24.87
N ASN A 213 9.54 2.20 -24.33
CA ASN A 213 8.65 1.29 -25.03
C ASN A 213 7.32 1.97 -25.42
N PHE A 214 6.78 2.81 -24.55
CA PHE A 214 5.57 3.58 -24.80
C PHE A 214 5.76 4.63 -25.91
N ASN A 215 6.83 5.41 -25.85
CA ASN A 215 7.14 6.41 -26.88
C ASN A 215 7.43 5.75 -28.24
N GLU A 216 8.19 4.65 -28.25
CA GLU A 216 8.45 3.88 -29.47
C GLU A 216 7.14 3.31 -30.05
N PHE A 217 6.20 2.90 -29.19
CA PHE A 217 4.91 2.42 -29.64
C PHE A 217 4.09 3.52 -30.34
N ILE A 218 4.03 4.73 -29.75
CA ILE A 218 3.32 5.87 -30.36
C ILE A 218 3.97 6.32 -31.67
N ASP A 219 5.30 6.25 -31.77
CA ASP A 219 6.02 6.61 -32.99
C ASP A 219 5.79 5.57 -34.11
N ARG A 220 5.68 4.28 -33.77
CA ARG A 220 5.46 3.19 -34.75
C ARG A 220 3.99 3.02 -35.16
N LYS A 221 3.06 3.16 -34.21
CA LYS A 221 1.62 2.92 -34.40
C LYS A 221 0.87 4.19 -34.00
N THR A 222 0.00 4.67 -34.88
CA THR A 222 -0.85 5.81 -34.55
C THR A 222 -1.72 5.50 -33.32
N PRO A 223 -1.97 6.49 -32.44
CA PRO A 223 -2.77 6.30 -31.22
C PRO A 223 -4.19 5.75 -31.43
N ASN A 224 -4.70 5.76 -32.66
CA ASN A 224 -6.03 5.26 -33.03
C ASN A 224 -6.08 3.75 -33.32
N ASN A 225 -5.11 2.97 -32.85
CA ASN A 225 -5.06 1.54 -33.10
C ASN A 225 -6.23 0.82 -32.41
N PRO A 226 -6.97 -0.08 -33.09
CA PRO A 226 -8.10 -0.80 -32.49
C PRO A 226 -7.73 -1.71 -31.30
N SER A 227 -6.45 -2.07 -31.15
CA SER A 227 -5.96 -2.88 -30.03
C SER A 227 -5.62 -2.06 -28.77
N CYS A 228 -5.88 -0.76 -28.77
CA CYS A 228 -5.51 0.18 -27.70
C CYS A 228 -6.72 0.95 -27.17
N ASN A 229 -6.64 1.37 -25.91
CA ASN A 229 -7.61 2.29 -25.34
C ASN A 229 -7.27 3.74 -25.72
N THR A 230 -7.96 4.24 -26.75
CA THR A 230 -7.71 5.58 -27.30
C THR A 230 -7.97 6.70 -26.30
N ASP A 231 -9.00 6.57 -25.46
CA ASP A 231 -9.35 7.59 -24.47
C ASP A 231 -8.24 7.75 -23.41
N LEU A 232 -7.63 6.63 -22.98
CA LEU A 232 -6.57 6.63 -21.98
C LEU A 232 -5.29 7.28 -22.52
N ILE A 233 -4.84 6.88 -23.72
CA ILE A 233 -3.64 7.44 -24.37
C ILE A 233 -3.83 8.92 -24.67
N ASN A 234 -4.99 9.31 -25.23
CA ASN A 234 -5.27 10.72 -25.51
C ASN A 234 -5.30 11.56 -24.24
N ARG A 235 -5.72 11.00 -23.10
CA ARG A 235 -5.65 11.71 -21.81
C ARG A 235 -4.21 11.94 -21.36
N VAL A 236 -3.32 10.94 -21.51
CA VAL A 236 -1.89 11.09 -21.23
C VAL A 236 -1.27 12.19 -22.10
N LEU A 237 -1.52 12.16 -23.41
CA LEU A 237 -0.98 13.16 -24.33
C LEU A 237 -1.47 14.58 -24.00
N LEU A 238 -2.74 14.73 -23.65
CA LEU A 238 -3.30 16.01 -23.22
C LEU A 238 -2.62 16.54 -21.95
N ASP A 239 -2.48 15.68 -20.94
CA ASP A 239 -1.80 16.01 -19.69
C ASP A 239 -0.30 16.34 -19.91
N ALA A 240 0.36 15.64 -20.85
CA ALA A 240 1.74 15.91 -21.24
C ALA A 240 1.89 17.33 -21.82
N GLY A 241 0.91 17.77 -22.61
CA GLY A 241 0.87 19.13 -23.15
C GLY A 241 0.75 20.19 -22.06
N PHE A 242 -0.20 20.02 -21.13
CA PHE A 242 -0.45 20.98 -20.05
C PHE A 242 0.73 21.09 -19.07
N THR A 243 1.29 19.95 -18.69
CA THR A 243 2.46 19.93 -17.80
C THR A 243 3.69 20.52 -18.48
N ASN A 244 3.80 20.44 -19.81
CA ASN A 244 4.88 21.10 -20.55
C ASN A 244 4.77 22.60 -20.52
N GLU A 245 3.57 23.10 -20.80
CA GLU A 245 3.31 24.53 -20.82
C GLU A 245 3.65 25.16 -19.46
N LEU A 246 3.32 24.48 -18.36
CA LEU A 246 3.70 24.88 -17.01
C LEU A 246 5.22 24.96 -16.82
N VAL A 247 5.96 23.92 -17.22
CA VAL A 247 7.42 23.89 -17.07
C VAL A 247 8.08 25.00 -17.91
N GLN A 248 7.69 25.09 -19.18
CA GLN A 248 8.31 25.98 -20.15
C GLN A 248 7.97 27.46 -19.92
N ASN A 249 6.73 27.78 -19.53
CA ASN A 249 6.32 29.17 -19.36
C ASN A 249 6.49 29.71 -17.93
N TYR A 250 6.64 28.85 -16.93
CA TYR A 250 6.69 29.26 -15.52
C TYR A 250 7.94 28.76 -14.79
N TRP A 251 8.17 27.44 -14.70
CA TRP A 251 9.30 26.91 -13.91
C TRP A 251 10.67 27.24 -14.51
N SER A 252 10.79 27.27 -15.84
CA SER A 252 12.04 27.63 -16.54
C SER A 252 12.47 29.08 -16.25
N LYS A 253 11.51 30.00 -16.09
CA LYS A 253 11.75 31.42 -15.79
C LYS A 253 12.28 31.63 -14.38
N GLN A 254 11.94 30.74 -13.45
CA GLN A 254 12.36 30.75 -12.06
C GLN A 254 13.23 29.54 -11.75
N LYS A 255 14.36 29.43 -12.46
CA LYS A 255 15.22 28.23 -12.40
C LYS A 255 15.60 27.87 -10.97
N ASN A 256 16.17 28.82 -10.22
CA ASN A 256 16.59 28.63 -8.83
C ASN A 256 15.84 29.56 -7.88
N ILE A 257 14.91 29.00 -7.09
CA ILE A 257 14.24 29.72 -6.00
C ILE A 257 14.94 29.32 -4.69
N LYS A 258 15.36 30.30 -3.88
CA LYS A 258 15.99 30.02 -2.60
C LYS A 258 15.01 29.24 -1.70
N GLY A 259 15.44 28.12 -1.15
CA GLY A 259 14.63 27.25 -0.28
C GLY A 259 13.77 26.21 -1.01
N VAL A 260 13.82 26.16 -2.35
CA VAL A 260 13.11 25.15 -3.16
C VAL A 260 14.12 24.19 -3.78
N LYS A 261 14.00 22.91 -3.43
CA LYS A 261 14.88 21.85 -3.91
C LYS A 261 14.38 21.21 -5.21
N ALA A 262 13.09 20.88 -5.24
CA ALA A 262 12.44 20.30 -6.40
C ALA A 262 11.02 20.84 -6.54
N ARG A 263 10.51 20.86 -7.76
CA ARG A 263 9.12 21.13 -8.08
C ARG A 263 8.55 19.94 -8.81
N PHE A 264 7.32 19.58 -8.51
CA PHE A 264 6.69 18.47 -9.20
C PHE A 264 5.22 18.75 -9.52
N VAL A 265 4.74 18.06 -10.54
CA VAL A 265 3.32 17.98 -10.85
C VAL A 265 2.98 16.53 -11.10
N VAL A 266 1.95 16.05 -10.44
CA VAL A 266 1.39 14.72 -10.62
C VAL A 266 0.00 14.90 -11.21
N THR A 267 -0.31 14.21 -12.30
CA THR A 267 -1.59 14.35 -13.00
C THR A 267 -2.42 13.08 -12.95
N ASP A 268 -3.72 13.24 -13.08
CA ASP A 268 -4.69 12.13 -13.13
C ASP A 268 -4.46 11.19 -14.35
N GLY A 269 -3.90 11.72 -15.45
CA GLY A 269 -3.49 10.95 -16.62
C GLY A 269 -2.28 10.04 -16.40
N GLY A 270 -1.66 10.02 -15.22
CA GLY A 270 -0.54 9.14 -14.93
C GLY A 270 0.83 9.74 -15.26
N ILE A 271 0.93 11.06 -15.43
CA ILE A 271 2.20 11.74 -15.67
C ILE A 271 2.66 12.39 -14.37
N THR A 272 3.90 12.10 -13.97
CA THR A 272 4.59 12.82 -12.91
C THR A 272 5.81 13.52 -13.48
N ARG A 273 5.91 14.83 -13.35
CA ARG A 273 7.10 15.59 -13.76
C ARG A 273 7.80 16.17 -12.56
N VAL A 274 9.12 16.00 -12.51
CA VAL A 274 9.99 16.52 -11.47
C VAL A 274 11.03 17.45 -12.10
N TYR A 275 11.17 18.66 -11.56
CA TYR A 275 12.10 19.67 -12.00
C TYR A 275 13.00 20.13 -10.84
N PRO A 276 14.33 20.21 -11.02
CA PRO A 276 15.10 19.89 -12.23
C PRO A 276 15.37 18.38 -12.38
N LYS A 277 16.08 17.97 -13.45
CA LYS A 277 16.34 16.55 -13.77
C LYS A 277 17.04 15.80 -12.63
N GLU A 278 17.99 16.45 -11.97
CA GLU A 278 18.77 15.89 -10.86
C GLU A 278 17.88 15.57 -9.64
N ALA A 279 16.79 16.31 -9.46
CA ALA A 279 15.82 16.03 -8.41
C ALA A 279 14.90 14.85 -8.77
N GLY A 280 14.73 14.56 -10.06
CA GLY A 280 13.96 13.41 -10.55
C GLY A 280 14.64 12.07 -10.26
N GLU A 281 15.97 12.02 -10.28
CA GLU A 281 16.74 10.81 -9.92
C GLU A 281 16.54 10.45 -8.43
N ASN A 282 16.31 11.45 -7.58
CA ASN A 282 16.02 11.29 -6.15
C ASN A 282 14.53 11.13 -5.85
N TRP A 283 13.69 10.95 -6.87
CA TRP A 283 12.26 10.71 -6.70
C TRP A 283 12.01 9.25 -6.35
N GLN A 284 11.41 8.99 -5.20
CA GLN A 284 11.20 7.65 -4.63
C GLN A 284 9.72 7.25 -4.56
N GLU A 285 8.82 8.12 -5.00
CA GLU A 285 7.38 7.81 -4.99
C GLU A 285 7.02 6.86 -6.14
N ASN A 286 5.87 6.21 -6.02
CA ASN A 286 5.39 5.29 -7.04
C ASN A 286 5.09 6.09 -8.33
N PRO A 287 5.54 5.64 -9.52
CA PRO A 287 5.11 6.29 -10.76
C PRO A 287 3.61 6.16 -11.04
N GLU A 288 2.92 5.19 -10.43
CA GLU A 288 1.47 5.11 -10.51
C GLU A 288 0.79 6.12 -9.58
N THR A 289 0.37 7.23 -10.20
CA THR A 289 -0.32 8.37 -9.57
C THR A 289 -1.53 8.04 -8.68
N TYR A 290 -2.18 6.90 -8.88
CA TYR A 290 -3.37 6.49 -8.12
C TYR A 290 -2.99 5.80 -6.79
N GLU A 291 -1.74 5.33 -6.68
CA GLU A 291 -1.18 4.71 -5.49
C GLU A 291 -0.43 5.74 -4.61
N ASP A 292 -0.20 6.96 -5.12
CA ASP A 292 0.48 8.01 -4.36
C ASP A 292 -0.36 8.52 -3.17
N SER A 293 0.23 8.43 -1.96
CA SER A 293 -0.40 8.88 -0.71
C SER A 293 -0.68 10.39 -0.73
N PHE A 294 0.35 11.21 -0.96
CA PHE A 294 0.23 12.67 -0.94
C PHE A 294 -0.75 13.20 -1.99
N TYR A 295 -0.93 12.49 -3.12
CA TYR A 295 -1.89 12.84 -4.15
C TYR A 295 -3.32 12.73 -3.62
N LYS A 296 -3.66 11.59 -3.01
CA LYS A 296 -4.99 11.35 -2.42
C LYS A 296 -5.30 12.31 -1.28
N ARG A 297 -4.33 12.57 -0.40
CA ARG A 297 -4.46 13.56 0.71
C ARG A 297 -4.67 14.98 0.20
N SER A 298 -3.96 15.38 -0.86
CA SER A 298 -4.08 16.71 -1.46
C SER A 298 -5.44 16.97 -2.09
N LEU A 299 -6.14 15.93 -2.53
CA LEU A 299 -7.46 16.07 -3.14
C LEU A 299 -8.57 16.27 -2.11
N ASP A 300 -8.47 15.62 -0.96
CA ASP A 300 -9.44 15.75 0.14
C ASP A 300 -9.26 17.05 0.92
N ASN A 301 -8.05 17.61 0.93
CA ASN A 301 -7.74 18.86 1.61
C ASN A 301 -7.76 20.06 0.64
N ASP A 302 -8.32 21.19 1.08
CA ASP A 302 -8.34 22.43 0.28
C ASP A 302 -7.15 23.37 0.59
N ASN A 303 -6.38 23.08 1.64
CA ASN A 303 -5.19 23.81 2.05
C ASN A 303 -3.90 23.20 1.46
N TYR A 304 -2.74 23.74 1.82
CA TYR A 304 -1.45 23.15 1.47
C TYR A 304 -1.14 22.01 2.45
N VAL A 305 -0.84 20.83 1.92
CA VAL A 305 -0.54 19.63 2.71
C VAL A 305 0.97 19.44 2.78
N PHE A 306 1.49 19.30 4.00
CA PHE A 306 2.89 18.97 4.26
C PHE A 306 3.01 17.47 4.50
N THR A 307 3.98 16.84 3.87
CA THR A 307 4.27 15.41 4.03
C THR A 307 5.65 15.26 4.67
N ALA A 308 5.68 14.70 5.88
CA ALA A 308 6.91 14.40 6.57
C ALA A 308 7.71 13.29 5.85
N PRO A 309 9.05 13.43 5.70
CA PRO A 309 9.90 12.39 5.15
C PRO A 309 9.90 11.16 6.08
N TYR A 310 10.27 10.00 5.56
CA TYR A 310 10.39 8.80 6.38
C TYR A 310 11.69 8.82 7.18
N PHE A 311 11.59 8.48 8.47
CA PHE A 311 12.76 8.30 9.33
C PHE A 311 13.44 6.94 9.04
N ASN A 312 14.77 6.93 8.88
CA ASN A 312 15.59 5.72 8.72
C ASN A 312 15.16 4.73 7.60
N ARG A 313 14.65 5.22 6.47
CA ARG A 313 14.45 4.37 5.27
C ARG A 313 15.75 4.28 4.48
N SER A 314 16.08 3.08 3.99
CA SER A 314 17.24 2.87 3.10
C SER A 314 17.10 3.75 1.86
N GLY A 315 17.96 4.77 1.72
CA GLY A 315 17.87 5.76 0.66
C GLY A 315 18.53 7.11 1.02
N PRO A 316 18.42 8.11 0.13
CA PRO A 316 18.90 9.46 0.40
C PRO A 316 18.25 10.03 1.67
N GLY A 317 19.06 10.57 2.59
CA GLY A 317 18.59 11.00 3.92
C GLY A 317 17.54 12.10 3.87
N ALA A 318 16.91 12.43 5.01
CA ALA A 318 15.87 13.48 5.11
C ALA A 318 16.29 14.84 4.50
N TYR A 319 17.58 15.18 4.62
CA TYR A 319 18.18 16.37 4.00
C TYR A 319 18.25 16.31 2.46
N GLU A 320 18.40 15.12 1.92
CA GLU A 320 18.45 14.88 0.48
C GLU A 320 17.05 14.81 -0.13
N SER A 321 16.10 14.18 0.56
CA SER A 321 14.70 14.08 0.13
C SER A 321 13.91 15.38 0.29
N GLY A 322 14.19 16.16 1.34
CA GLY A 322 13.46 17.39 1.68
C GLY A 322 12.02 17.13 2.11
N ILE A 323 11.39 18.14 2.71
CA ILE A 323 9.97 18.06 3.13
C ILE A 323 9.09 18.40 1.94
N MET A 324 8.10 17.57 1.67
CA MET A 324 7.22 17.75 0.51
C MET A 324 6.00 18.59 0.91
N VAL A 325 5.65 19.56 0.06
CA VAL A 325 4.40 20.32 0.13
C VAL A 325 3.62 20.07 -1.14
N SER A 326 2.33 19.76 -1.00
CA SER A 326 1.45 19.43 -2.12
C SER A 326 0.11 20.14 -1.99
N LYS A 327 -0.51 20.43 -3.14
CA LYS A 327 -1.83 21.05 -3.23
C LYS A 327 -2.53 20.62 -4.52
N ALA A 328 -3.79 20.21 -4.41
CA ALA A 328 -4.60 19.94 -5.59
C ALA A 328 -4.88 21.23 -6.39
N VAL A 329 -4.78 21.11 -7.71
CA VAL A 329 -5.22 22.12 -8.65
C VAL A 329 -6.74 22.08 -8.70
N GLU A 330 -7.37 23.21 -8.45
CA GLU A 330 -8.83 23.33 -8.45
C GLU A 330 -9.27 24.22 -9.61
N ILE A 331 -10.14 23.71 -10.48
CA ILE A 331 -10.68 24.46 -11.62
C ILE A 331 -12.20 24.34 -11.68
N TYR A 332 -12.84 25.37 -12.22
CA TYR A 332 -14.27 25.40 -12.47
C TYR A 332 -14.53 25.54 -13.96
N ILE A 333 -15.15 24.52 -14.56
CA ILE A 333 -15.57 24.54 -15.97
C ILE A 333 -17.10 24.57 -15.99
N GLN A 334 -17.69 25.67 -16.49
CA GLN A 334 -19.15 25.83 -16.57
C GLN A 334 -19.87 25.58 -15.22
N GLY A 335 -19.26 26.02 -14.11
CA GLY A 335 -19.80 25.82 -12.76
C GLY A 335 -19.59 24.42 -12.17
N LYS A 336 -18.87 23.53 -12.86
CA LYS A 336 -18.51 22.19 -12.37
C LYS A 336 -17.08 22.20 -11.82
N LEU A 337 -16.92 21.73 -10.59
CA LEU A 337 -15.64 21.57 -9.91
C LEU A 337 -14.87 20.37 -10.50
N LEU A 338 -13.58 20.57 -10.77
CA LEU A 338 -12.65 19.51 -11.18
C LEU A 338 -11.30 19.70 -10.46
N LYS A 339 -10.70 18.58 -10.04
CA LYS A 339 -9.34 18.53 -9.49
C LYS A 339 -8.44 17.61 -10.35
N PRO A 340 -7.82 18.11 -11.44
CA PRO A 340 -7.17 17.25 -12.45
C PRO A 340 -5.71 16.88 -12.13
N ALA A 341 -5.04 17.63 -11.26
CA ALA A 341 -3.62 17.45 -10.96
C ALA A 341 -3.30 17.94 -9.54
N VAL A 342 -2.15 17.51 -9.02
CA VAL A 342 -1.57 17.95 -7.75
C VAL A 342 -0.20 18.55 -8.04
N VAL A 343 -0.02 19.81 -7.67
CA VAL A 343 1.26 20.52 -7.76
C VAL A 343 1.96 20.45 -6.42
N GLY A 344 3.30 20.45 -6.42
CA GLY A 344 4.04 20.46 -5.18
C GLY A 344 5.50 20.85 -5.29
N ILE A 345 6.12 20.99 -4.12
CA ILE A 345 7.49 21.45 -3.93
C ILE A 345 8.15 20.58 -2.88
N LYS A 346 9.42 20.22 -3.10
CA LYS A 346 10.32 19.73 -2.04
C LYS A 346 11.11 20.92 -1.48
N ILE A 347 10.94 21.17 -0.19
CA ILE A 347 11.57 22.27 0.54
C ILE A 347 12.99 21.86 0.95
N ASP A 348 13.93 22.80 0.82
CA ASP A 348 15.26 22.68 1.42
C ASP A 348 15.19 22.99 2.93
N ILE A 349 15.46 21.97 3.74
CA ILE A 349 15.37 22.04 5.20
C ILE A 349 16.36 23.07 5.76
N ASN A 350 17.58 23.13 5.21
CA ASN A 350 18.62 24.04 5.71
C ASN A 350 18.24 25.51 5.55
N SER A 351 17.79 25.90 4.35
CA SER A 351 17.30 27.25 4.12
C SER A 351 16.04 27.57 4.93
N TRP A 352 15.21 26.58 5.25
CA TRP A 352 14.05 26.79 6.12
C TRP A 352 14.48 27.05 7.56
N ILE A 353 15.40 26.26 8.11
CA ILE A 353 15.98 26.41 9.45
C ILE A 353 16.61 27.77 9.65
N GLU A 354 17.38 28.27 8.67
CA GLU A 354 17.95 29.62 8.75
C GLU A 354 16.89 30.71 8.92
N ASN A 355 15.75 30.58 8.24
CA ASN A 355 14.68 31.56 8.35
C ASN A 355 13.96 31.42 9.67
N PHE A 356 13.69 30.19 10.11
CA PHE A 356 13.03 29.91 11.37
C PHE A 356 13.86 30.35 12.58
N THR A 357 15.17 30.09 12.59
CA THR A 357 16.08 30.53 13.68
C THR A 357 16.32 32.04 13.70
N LYS A 358 16.07 32.77 12.59
CA LYS A 358 16.06 34.24 12.61
C LYS A 358 14.82 34.81 13.31
N THR A 359 13.68 34.15 13.16
CA THR A 359 12.40 34.54 13.79
C THR A 359 12.19 33.96 15.18
N SER A 360 12.70 32.75 15.43
CA SER A 360 12.61 32.03 16.69
C SER A 360 13.90 32.27 17.43
N ILE A 361 13.82 32.96 18.57
CA ILE A 361 14.98 33.28 19.38
C ILE A 361 15.70 31.96 19.69
N ARG A 362 16.99 31.87 19.37
CA ARG A 362 17.89 30.82 19.88
C ARG A 362 18.09 31.01 21.38
N ASP A 363 17.00 30.95 22.14
CA ASP A 363 17.05 30.98 23.59
C ASP A 363 17.35 29.55 24.05
N PRO A 364 18.40 29.32 24.84
CA PRO A 364 18.73 28.00 25.40
C PRO A 364 17.72 27.51 26.45
N VAL A 365 16.57 28.18 26.58
CA VAL A 365 15.57 28.00 27.65
C VAL A 365 14.29 27.36 27.13
N MET A 366 13.97 27.46 25.83
CA MET A 366 12.73 26.93 25.26
C MET A 366 12.94 26.28 23.89
N ASP A 367 12.36 25.08 23.74
CA ASP A 367 12.37 24.34 22.49
C ASP A 367 11.07 24.55 21.71
N CYS A 368 11.19 25.03 20.48
CA CYS A 368 10.07 25.21 19.56
C CYS A 368 10.16 24.21 18.41
N VAL A 369 9.04 23.57 18.08
CA VAL A 369 8.93 22.59 16.99
C VAL A 369 7.71 22.87 16.11
N ILE A 370 7.77 22.45 14.85
CA ILE A 370 6.63 22.42 13.93
C ILE A 370 6.27 20.96 13.67
N LEU A 371 5.02 20.62 13.94
CA LEU A 371 4.44 19.30 13.72
C LEU A 371 3.38 19.38 12.61
N ASP A 372 3.21 18.28 11.89
CA ASP A 372 2.09 18.12 10.97
C ASP A 372 0.83 17.60 11.68
N ASP A 373 -0.24 17.36 10.91
CA ASP A 373 -1.52 16.85 11.40
C ASP A 373 -1.47 15.40 11.90
N GLY A 374 -0.47 14.63 11.46
CA GLY A 374 -0.16 13.30 11.98
C GLY A 374 0.71 13.31 13.24
N GLY A 375 1.16 14.49 13.71
CA GLY A 375 2.07 14.61 14.83
C GLY A 375 3.50 14.16 14.51
N PHE A 376 3.91 14.21 13.24
CA PHE A 376 5.29 14.01 12.81
C PHE A 376 6.09 15.30 12.87
N LEU A 377 7.36 15.19 13.25
CA LEU A 377 8.26 16.33 13.34
C LEU A 377 8.70 16.79 11.96
N LEU A 378 8.33 18.02 11.58
CA LEU A 378 8.79 18.66 10.35
C LEU A 378 10.03 19.52 10.59
N MET A 379 10.04 20.24 11.72
CA MET A 379 11.08 21.23 12.00
C MET A 379 11.30 21.39 13.49
N ALA A 380 12.55 21.60 13.89
CA ALA A 380 12.94 21.87 15.27
C ALA A 380 13.93 23.03 15.35
N ASN A 381 13.90 23.76 16.47
CA ASN A 381 14.89 24.79 16.80
C ASN A 381 16.23 24.17 17.27
N HIS A 382 16.15 23.04 17.97
CA HIS A 382 17.31 22.38 18.56
C HIS A 382 17.93 21.36 17.59
N ASP A 383 19.25 21.39 17.44
CA ASP A 383 19.97 20.62 16.42
C ASP A 383 19.82 19.09 16.61
N ASP A 384 19.67 18.60 17.84
CA ASP A 384 19.50 17.16 18.11
C ASP A 384 18.15 16.63 17.58
N TYR A 385 17.13 17.49 17.54
CA TYR A 385 15.81 17.16 16.99
C TYR A 385 15.77 17.29 15.47
N THR A 386 16.63 18.13 14.88
CA THR A 386 16.76 18.24 13.42
C THR A 386 17.20 16.92 12.78
N ASN A 387 18.04 16.13 13.46
CA ASN A 387 18.41 14.79 12.99
C ASN A 387 17.29 13.75 13.10
N GLN A 388 16.17 14.10 13.73
CA GLN A 388 15.00 13.23 13.94
C GLN A 388 13.78 13.70 13.13
N ILE A 389 13.97 14.56 12.13
CA ILE A 389 12.90 15.00 11.22
C ILE A 389 12.24 13.78 10.55
N GLY A 390 10.91 13.79 10.47
CA GLY A 390 10.11 12.69 9.94
C GLY A 390 9.71 11.63 10.96
N ARG A 391 10.23 11.72 12.19
CA ARG A 391 9.87 10.82 13.29
C ARG A 391 8.58 11.26 13.96
N PHE A 392 7.82 10.29 14.47
CA PHE A 392 6.63 10.57 15.26
C PHE A 392 7.00 11.28 16.58
N PHE A 393 6.34 12.40 16.86
CA PHE A 393 6.73 13.27 17.98
C PHE A 393 6.56 12.61 19.35
N GLY A 394 5.61 11.67 19.50
CA GLY A 394 5.43 10.92 20.74
C GLY A 394 6.58 9.98 21.08
N GLU A 395 7.49 9.67 20.15
CA GLU A 395 8.74 8.96 20.45
C GLU A 395 9.85 9.89 20.95
N ILE A 396 9.75 11.19 20.64
CA ILE A 396 10.72 12.21 21.03
C ILE A 396 10.35 12.78 22.39
N ASP A 397 9.12 13.29 22.55
CA ASP A 397 8.56 13.76 23.81
C ASP A 397 7.16 13.15 24.05
N PRO A 398 7.10 11.94 24.66
CA PRO A 398 5.83 11.27 24.93
C PRO A 398 4.97 12.02 25.95
N SER A 399 5.58 12.81 26.85
CA SER A 399 4.86 13.53 27.89
C SER A 399 4.05 14.67 27.27
N LEU A 400 4.68 15.45 26.39
CA LEU A 400 4.01 16.53 25.69
C LEU A 400 2.95 16.00 24.73
N MET A 401 3.23 14.95 23.95
CA MET A 401 2.26 14.39 23.01
C MET A 401 0.98 13.88 23.72
N ARG A 402 1.11 13.22 24.88
CA ARG A 402 -0.05 12.80 25.69
C ARG A 402 -0.86 13.99 26.19
N HIS A 403 -0.19 15.07 26.58
CA HIS A 403 -0.87 16.29 27.00
C HIS A 403 -1.60 16.96 25.84
N LEU A 404 -0.99 17.03 24.64
CA LEU A 404 -1.62 17.56 23.43
C LEU A 404 -2.91 16.82 23.07
N VAL A 405 -2.94 15.49 23.25
CA VAL A 405 -4.16 14.69 23.11
C VAL A 405 -5.18 15.01 24.20
N ASN A 406 -4.74 15.14 25.46
CA ASN A 406 -5.63 15.46 26.58
C ASN A 406 -6.30 16.84 26.46
N ILE A 407 -5.58 17.83 25.92
CA ILE A 407 -6.14 19.16 25.63
C ILE A 407 -6.91 19.22 24.31
N SER A 408 -7.19 18.09 23.66
CA SER A 408 -7.96 17.94 22.42
C SER A 408 -7.37 18.64 21.18
N VAL A 409 -6.05 18.83 21.13
CA VAL A 409 -5.36 19.29 19.90
C VAL A 409 -5.37 18.16 18.87
N TYR A 410 -4.90 16.99 19.28
CA TYR A 410 -4.88 15.79 18.46
C TYR A 410 -5.92 14.79 18.94
N ALA A 411 -6.56 14.12 18.00
CA ALA A 411 -7.25 12.86 18.23
C ALA A 411 -6.47 11.75 17.53
N PHE A 412 -6.79 10.50 17.89
CA PHE A 412 -6.24 9.33 17.22
C PHE A 412 -7.32 8.28 17.05
N ASN A 413 -7.15 7.43 16.05
CA ASN A 413 -7.92 6.21 15.90
C ASN A 413 -6.99 5.01 15.78
N LYS A 414 -7.43 3.88 16.28
CA LYS A 414 -6.70 2.62 16.21
C LYS A 414 -7.39 1.68 15.24
N SER A 415 -6.62 1.05 14.36
CA SER A 415 -7.10 0.08 13.39
C SER A 415 -6.23 -1.17 13.42
N TYR A 416 -6.77 -2.28 12.93
CA TYR A 416 -6.07 -3.55 12.87
C TYR A 416 -5.78 -3.91 11.42
N ASP A 417 -4.52 -4.20 11.11
CA ASP A 417 -4.13 -4.79 9.83
C ASP A 417 -3.92 -6.30 10.01
N TYR A 418 -4.86 -7.07 9.44
CA TYR A 418 -4.89 -8.53 9.48
C TYR A 418 -4.00 -9.20 8.43
N GLN A 419 -3.39 -8.44 7.51
CA GLN A 419 -2.59 -8.96 6.40
C GLN A 419 -1.09 -8.66 6.55
N SER A 420 -0.68 -8.06 7.67
CA SER A 420 0.71 -7.72 7.95
C SER A 420 1.63 -8.92 8.21
N VAL A 421 2.95 -8.70 8.13
CA VAL A 421 3.99 -9.71 8.37
C VAL A 421 4.89 -9.29 9.53
N CYS A 422 5.11 -10.20 10.48
CA CYS A 422 5.93 -9.98 11.66
C CYS A 422 7.02 -11.05 11.78
N GLU A 423 8.12 -10.69 12.44
CA GLU A 423 9.10 -11.67 12.88
C GLU A 423 8.51 -12.51 14.02
N PRO A 424 8.63 -13.84 13.98
CA PRO A 424 8.11 -14.68 15.04
C PRO A 424 8.87 -14.38 16.34
N GLY A 425 8.14 -14.07 17.40
CA GLY A 425 8.72 -13.96 18.73
C GLY A 425 9.39 -15.27 19.13
N ALA A 426 10.48 -15.19 19.87
CA ALA A 426 11.13 -16.36 20.47
C ALA A 426 10.21 -16.97 21.53
N ALA A 427 9.19 -17.73 21.09
CA ALA A 427 8.46 -18.58 21.99
C ALA A 427 9.44 -19.63 22.53
N PRO A 428 9.43 -19.94 23.84
CA PRO A 428 10.15 -21.09 24.33
C PRO A 428 9.61 -22.28 23.53
N LYS A 429 10.45 -22.86 22.67
CA LYS A 429 10.14 -24.12 22.00
C LYS A 429 9.77 -25.06 23.14
N GLN A 430 8.49 -25.36 23.33
CA GLN A 430 8.08 -26.48 24.16
C GLN A 430 8.64 -27.68 23.40
N GLY A 431 9.87 -28.06 23.75
CA GLY A 431 10.55 -29.18 23.15
C GLY A 431 9.64 -30.38 23.36
N ALA A 432 9.08 -30.88 22.28
CA ALA A 432 8.62 -32.25 22.23
C ALA A 432 9.88 -33.10 22.42
N GLY A 433 10.27 -33.35 23.68
CA GLY A 433 11.35 -34.26 23.99
C GLY A 433 11.05 -35.59 23.32
N HIS A 434 12.04 -36.15 22.63
CA HIS A 434 11.95 -37.49 22.06
C HIS A 434 11.43 -38.45 23.13
N ARG A 435 10.19 -38.93 22.97
CA ARG A 435 9.60 -39.94 23.84
C ARG A 435 10.29 -41.28 23.55
N SER A 436 11.46 -41.51 24.14
CA SER A 436 12.01 -42.85 24.40
C SER A 436 13.45 -42.80 24.95
N ALA A 437 13.62 -42.37 26.19
CA ALA A 437 14.76 -42.84 27.00
C ALA A 437 14.19 -43.71 28.11
N TYR A 438 14.34 -45.03 27.99
CA TYR A 438 14.05 -45.95 29.09
C TYR A 438 15.05 -45.63 30.22
N VAL A 439 14.55 -45.07 31.32
CA VAL A 439 15.36 -44.84 32.52
C VAL A 439 15.38 -46.14 33.31
N PRO A 440 16.53 -46.85 33.41
CA PRO A 440 16.59 -48.11 34.11
C PRO A 440 16.33 -47.92 35.61
N SER A 441 15.58 -48.84 36.20
CA SER A 441 15.31 -48.84 37.64
C SER A 441 16.55 -49.31 38.42
N VAL A 442 16.61 -49.03 39.73
CA VAL A 442 17.76 -49.45 40.59
C VAL A 442 17.98 -50.98 40.55
N ALA A 443 16.95 -51.77 40.26
CA ALA A 443 17.07 -53.21 40.07
C ALA A 443 17.78 -53.58 38.75
N ASP A 444 17.60 -52.81 37.68
CA ASP A 444 18.25 -53.01 36.38
C ASP A 444 19.75 -52.66 36.43
N VAL A 445 20.12 -51.65 37.23
CA VAL A 445 21.51 -51.22 37.45
C VAL A 445 22.33 -52.24 38.24
N LEU A 446 21.69 -53.07 39.08
CA LEU A 446 22.37 -54.05 39.93
C LEU A 446 22.54 -55.43 39.26
N HIS A 447 21.94 -55.66 38.10
CA HIS A 447 22.19 -56.87 37.32
C HIS A 447 23.44 -56.70 36.44
N ILE A 448 24.52 -57.42 36.78
CA ILE A 448 25.76 -57.49 35.97
C ILE A 448 25.47 -57.90 34.51
N GLY A 449 24.39 -58.68 34.29
CA GLY A 449 23.93 -59.05 32.95
C GLY A 449 23.49 -57.85 32.10
N TRP A 450 22.90 -56.81 32.69
CA TRP A 450 22.48 -55.62 31.96
C TRP A 450 23.68 -54.82 31.46
N TRP A 451 24.68 -54.59 32.31
CA TRP A 451 25.94 -53.95 31.93
C TRP A 451 26.68 -54.72 30.84
N ALA A 452 26.70 -56.06 30.93
CA ALA A 452 27.30 -56.91 29.90
C ALA A 452 26.54 -56.80 28.56
N THR A 453 25.20 -56.78 28.59
CA THR A 453 24.40 -56.61 27.36
C THR A 453 24.51 -55.21 26.77
N ALA A 454 24.50 -54.17 27.60
CA ALA A 454 24.66 -52.79 27.15
C ALA A 454 26.04 -52.55 26.53
N ALA A 455 27.09 -53.06 27.18
CA ALA A 455 28.45 -53.01 26.64
C ALA A 455 28.56 -53.81 25.34
N ALA A 456 28.00 -55.01 25.28
CA ALA A 456 28.00 -55.83 24.06
C ALA A 456 27.23 -55.14 22.92
N TRP A 457 26.10 -54.50 23.20
CA TRP A 457 25.34 -53.74 22.20
C TRP A 457 26.07 -52.48 21.73
N SER A 458 26.73 -51.73 22.62
CA SER A 458 27.57 -50.60 22.21
C SER A 458 28.75 -51.03 21.36
N ILE A 459 29.42 -52.14 21.71
CA ILE A 459 30.53 -52.68 20.93
C ILE A 459 30.03 -53.18 19.58
N LEU A 460 28.89 -53.89 19.52
CA LEU A 460 28.28 -54.34 18.26
C LEU A 460 27.90 -53.15 17.37
N GLN A 461 27.34 -52.09 17.95
CA GLN A 461 26.96 -50.88 17.24
C GLN A 461 28.20 -50.14 16.70
N GLN A 462 29.26 -50.03 17.50
CA GLN A 462 30.55 -49.49 17.04
C GLN A 462 31.20 -50.37 15.96
N PHE A 463 31.07 -51.70 16.07
CA PHE A 463 31.59 -52.62 15.06
C PHE A 463 30.82 -52.50 13.74
N LEU A 464 29.48 -52.43 13.79
CA LEU A 464 28.63 -52.18 12.63
C LEU A 464 28.92 -50.82 11.99
N LEU A 465 29.02 -49.74 12.77
CA LEU A 465 29.40 -48.41 12.28
C LEU A 465 30.80 -48.41 11.65
N SER A 466 31.76 -49.15 12.24
CA SER A 466 33.12 -49.28 11.70
C SER A 466 33.18 -50.09 10.40
N LEU A 467 32.27 -51.06 10.22
CA LEU A 467 32.18 -51.90 9.03
C LEU A 467 31.44 -51.21 7.88
N THR A 468 30.43 -50.38 8.17
CA THR A 468 29.65 -49.70 7.13
C THR A 468 30.29 -48.40 6.63
N PHE A 469 31.20 -47.79 7.39
CA PHE A 469 31.86 -46.54 7.01
C PHE A 469 33.36 -46.52 7.36
N PRO A 470 34.26 -47.12 6.54
CA PRO A 470 35.69 -47.24 6.86
C PRO A 470 36.50 -45.93 6.75
N ARG A 471 35.90 -44.83 6.26
CA ARG A 471 36.55 -43.52 6.10
C ARG A 471 35.50 -42.41 6.20
N LEU A 472 35.29 -41.84 7.39
CA LEU A 472 34.44 -40.65 7.53
C LEU A 472 34.71 -39.89 8.84
N LEU A 473 35.94 -39.40 9.02
CA LEU A 473 36.18 -38.24 9.90
C LEU A 473 36.47 -37.05 8.99
N GLU A 474 35.42 -36.62 8.28
CA GLU A 474 35.33 -35.31 7.68
C GLU A 474 34.06 -34.70 8.27
N ALA A 475 34.25 -33.68 9.13
CA ALA A 475 33.14 -32.93 9.68
C ALA A 475 32.55 -32.10 8.53
N VAL A 476 31.51 -32.62 7.90
CA VAL A 476 30.63 -31.84 7.03
C VAL A 476 29.63 -31.18 7.96
N GLU A 477 29.79 -29.87 8.20
CA GLU A 477 28.66 -29.04 8.59
C GLU A 477 27.63 -29.19 7.47
N MET A 478 26.46 -29.76 7.78
CA MET A 478 25.31 -29.59 6.91
C MET A 478 25.05 -28.09 6.83
N GLU A 479 25.32 -27.48 5.68
CA GLU A 479 24.78 -26.17 5.33
C GLU A 479 23.25 -26.28 5.46
N GLU A 480 22.70 -25.74 6.56
CA GLU A 480 21.27 -25.53 6.79
C GLU A 480 20.70 -24.42 5.89
N ASP A 481 21.27 -24.22 4.70
CA ASP A 481 21.07 -23.00 3.91
C ASP A 481 19.89 -23.06 2.92
N ASP A 482 19.10 -24.14 2.86
CA ASP A 482 17.99 -24.21 1.88
C ASP A 482 16.60 -24.56 2.44
N PHE A 483 16.42 -24.65 3.76
CA PHE A 483 15.08 -24.82 4.38
C PHE A 483 14.76 -23.86 5.53
N THR A 484 15.75 -23.19 6.14
CA THR A 484 15.53 -22.25 7.25
C THR A 484 15.26 -20.82 6.79
N ALA A 485 15.71 -20.44 5.58
CA ALA A 485 15.56 -19.08 5.05
C ALA A 485 14.10 -18.64 4.82
N SER A 486 13.15 -19.57 4.79
CA SER A 486 11.74 -19.27 4.51
C SER A 486 10.81 -19.19 5.73
N LEU A 487 11.37 -19.25 6.94
CA LEU A 487 10.66 -19.05 8.21
C LEU A 487 10.78 -17.62 8.77
N SER A 488 11.39 -16.68 8.03
CA SER A 488 11.78 -15.39 8.61
C SER A 488 10.61 -14.52 9.07
N LYS A 489 9.44 -14.59 8.40
CA LYS A 489 8.27 -13.79 8.75
C LYS A 489 6.98 -14.59 8.63
N GLN A 490 6.08 -14.39 9.61
CA GLN A 490 4.76 -15.00 9.64
C GLN A 490 3.68 -13.92 9.51
N SER A 491 2.51 -14.30 9.00
CA SER A 491 1.35 -13.39 9.00
C SER A 491 0.93 -13.12 10.45
N CYS A 492 0.72 -11.84 10.76
CA CYS A 492 0.37 -11.36 12.09
C CYS A 492 -0.68 -10.26 11.98
N ILE A 493 -1.30 -9.94 13.11
CA ILE A 493 -2.18 -8.79 13.24
C ILE A 493 -1.36 -7.66 13.83
N THR A 494 -1.31 -6.51 13.15
CA THR A 494 -0.68 -5.29 13.68
C THR A 494 -1.74 -4.28 14.07
N GLU A 495 -1.61 -3.72 15.27
CA GLU A 495 -2.41 -2.57 15.69
C GLU A 495 -1.71 -1.31 15.21
N GLN A 496 -2.42 -0.52 14.41
CA GLN A 496 -1.92 0.72 13.84
C GLN A 496 -2.65 1.91 14.44
N THR A 497 -1.90 2.94 14.83
CA THR A 497 -2.46 4.17 15.41
C THR A 497 -2.15 5.34 14.50
N GLN A 498 -3.18 6.08 14.12
CA GLN A 498 -3.03 7.30 13.32
C GLN A 498 -3.60 8.49 14.08
N TYR A 499 -2.89 9.61 14.02
CA TYR A 499 -3.28 10.88 14.63
C TYR A 499 -3.83 11.82 13.56
N PHE A 500 -4.75 12.70 13.98
CA PHE A 500 -5.31 13.75 13.15
C PHE A 500 -5.80 14.92 14.02
N PHE A 501 -5.97 16.09 13.41
CA PHE A 501 -6.60 17.23 14.08
C PHE A 501 -8.11 17.05 14.14
N ASP A 502 -8.66 16.96 15.35
CA ASP A 502 -10.10 16.87 15.54
C ASP A 502 -10.77 18.24 15.68
N ASN A 503 -10.08 19.16 16.35
CA ASN A 503 -10.59 20.47 16.73
C ASN A 503 -10.11 21.57 15.76
N ASP A 504 -10.99 22.49 15.39
CA ASP A 504 -10.73 23.59 14.46
C ASP A 504 -10.18 24.86 15.15
N SER A 505 -9.98 24.83 16.47
CA SER A 505 -9.44 25.98 17.21
C SER A 505 -7.97 26.23 16.86
N LYS A 506 -7.65 27.50 16.58
CA LYS A 506 -6.34 27.91 16.05
C LYS A 506 -5.20 27.94 17.07
N SER A 507 -5.50 27.98 18.36
CA SER A 507 -4.50 28.19 19.41
C SER A 507 -4.89 27.49 20.68
N PHE A 508 -3.92 26.85 21.31
CA PHE A 508 -4.08 26.19 22.59
C PHE A 508 -3.00 26.71 23.53
N SER A 509 -3.39 26.98 24.78
CA SER A 509 -2.49 27.38 25.86
C SER A 509 -2.74 26.45 27.03
N GLY A 510 -1.68 25.95 27.63
CA GLY A 510 -1.75 25.04 28.76
C GLY A 510 -0.42 25.00 29.49
N VAL A 511 -0.42 24.32 30.63
CA VAL A 511 0.77 23.99 31.40
C VAL A 511 0.80 22.48 31.59
N LEU A 512 1.97 21.88 31.37
CA LEU A 512 2.22 20.47 31.53
C LEU A 512 2.85 20.23 32.91
N ASP A 513 2.12 19.57 33.81
CA ASP A 513 2.64 19.16 35.11
C ASP A 513 3.35 17.79 35.00
N CYS A 514 4.67 17.79 35.15
CA CYS A 514 5.51 16.58 35.20
C CYS A 514 5.75 16.10 36.65
N GLY A 515 4.81 16.38 37.56
CA GLY A 515 4.88 16.06 38.99
C GLY A 515 5.73 17.05 39.80
N ASN A 516 7.03 17.17 39.51
CA ASN A 516 7.96 18.08 40.20
C ASN A 516 8.40 19.30 39.37
N CYS A 517 7.95 19.39 38.11
CA CYS A 517 8.18 20.55 37.26
C CYS A 517 6.94 20.86 36.43
N SER A 518 6.80 22.13 36.05
CA SER A 518 5.78 22.63 35.13
C SER A 518 6.48 23.11 33.85
N ARG A 519 5.96 22.74 32.69
CA ARG A 519 6.40 23.23 31.38
C ARG A 519 5.29 24.02 30.69
#